data_AF-A0A699WZ71-F1
#
_entry.id   AF-A0A699WZ71-F1
#
_cell.length_a   1.000
_cell.length_b   1.000
_cell.length_c   1.000
_cell.angle_alpha   90.00
_cell.angle_beta   90.00
_cell.angle_gamma   90.00
#
_symmetry.space_group_name_H-M   'P 1'
#
loop_
_entity.id
_entity.type
_entity.pdbx_description
1 polymer ?
#
loop_
_entity_poly.entity_id
_entity_poly.type
_entity_poly.pdbx_seq_one_letter_code
_entity_poly.pdbx_strand_id
1 'polypeptide(L)' 'MQTLTVELPDSVNLDVQQAKMLLAVKLHERGILSLGQAAEVAGYSKRTFMELL' A
#
# COMPACT_ATOMS: atom_id res chain seq x y z
N MET A 1 6.12 -11.80 -9.12
CA MET A 1 5.19 -10.79 -8.57
C MET A 1 3.79 -11.39 -8.58
N GLN A 2 2.94 -11.07 -7.61
CA GLN A 2 1.54 -11.50 -7.55
C GLN A 2 0.64 -10.28 -7.73
N THR A 3 -0.51 -10.46 -8.39
CA THR A 3 -1.50 -9.40 -8.63
C THR A 3 -2.76 -9.69 -7.82
N LEU A 4 -3.20 -8.70 -7.04
CA LEU A 4 -4.46 -8.73 -6.30
C LEU A 4 -5.47 -7.82 -7.01
N THR A 5 -6.64 -8.37 -7.34
CA THR A 5 -7.78 -7.62 -7.90
C THR A 5 -8.92 -7.66 -6.89
N VAL A 6 -9.49 -6.49 -6.59
CA VAL A 6 -10.60 -6.34 -5.64
C VAL A 6 -11.68 -5.52 -6.33
N GLU A 7 -12.91 -6.02 -6.32
CA GLU A 7 -14.07 -5.26 -6.75
C GLU A 7 -14.60 -4.45 -5.56
N LEU A 8 -14.82 -3.16 -5.78
CA LEU A 8 -15.40 -2.26 -4.81
C LEU A 8 -16.76 -1.77 -5.32
N PRO A 9 -17.72 -1.47 -4.43
CA PRO A 9 -18.94 -0.81 -4.85
C PRO A 9 -18.66 0.51 -5.56
N ASP A 10 -19.44 0.85 -6.59
CA ASP A 10 -19.28 2.09 -7.37
C ASP A 10 -19.39 3.36 -6.51
N SER A 11 -20.03 3.28 -5.34
CA SER A 11 -20.13 4.37 -4.38
C SER A 11 -18.80 4.69 -3.68
N VAL A 12 -17.81 3.81 -3.77
CA VAL A 12 -16.51 3.98 -3.11
C VAL A 12 -15.61 4.83 -4.01
N ASN A 13 -15.42 6.09 -3.62
CA ASN A 13 -14.43 6.96 -4.23
C ASN A 13 -13.07 6.76 -3.53
N LEU A 14 -12.35 5.71 -3.92
CA LEU A 14 -11.01 5.41 -3.43
C LEU A 14 -10.00 5.52 -4.56
N ASP A 15 -9.02 6.40 -4.40
CA ASP A 15 -7.93 6.51 -5.36
C ASP A 15 -6.98 5.31 -5.26
N VAL A 16 -6.42 4.89 -6.41
CA VAL A 16 -5.52 3.72 -6.48
C VAL A 16 -4.28 3.90 -5.61
N GLN A 17 -3.74 5.12 -5.54
CA GLN A 17 -2.55 5.39 -4.72
C GLN A 17 -2.88 5.33 -3.23
N GLN A 18 -4.06 5.83 -2.83
CA GLN A 18 -4.55 5.69 -1.46
C GLN A 18 -4.75 4.21 -1.09
N ALA A 19 -5.32 3.40 -1.99
CA ALA A 19 -5.50 1.97 -1.78
C ALA A 19 -4.15 1.24 -1.60
N LYS A 20 -3.16 1.55 -2.44
CA LYS A 20 -1.80 1.00 -2.33
C LYS A 20 -1.13 1.38 -1.02
N MET A 21 -1.22 2.64 -0.61
CA MET A 21 -0.65 3.12 0.65
C MET A 21 -1.30 2.40 1.84
N LEU A 22 -2.64 2.34 1.87
CA LEU A 22 -3.38 1.68 2.95
C LEU A 22 -2.99 0.21 3.08
N LEU A 23 -2.90 -0.50 1.96
CA LEU A 23 -2.50 -1.91 1.93
C LEU A 23 -1.05 -2.09 2.38
N ALA A 24 -0.12 -1.28 1.86
CA ALA A 24 1.30 -1.33 2.22
C ALA A 24 1.52 -1.13 3.73
N VAL A 25 0.88 -0.11 4.30
CA VAL A 25 0.94 0.19 5.74
C VAL A 25 0.41 -0.98 6.55
N LYS A 26 -0.79 -1.49 6.23
CA LYS A 26 -1.41 -2.57 7.00
C LYS A 26 -0.62 -3.88 6.94
N LEU A 27 -0.01 -4.19 5.79
CA LEU A 27 0.85 -5.37 5.67
C LEU A 27 2.19 -5.18 6.38
N HIS A 28 2.73 -3.95 6.42
CA HIS A 28 3.94 -3.64 7.18
C HIS A 28 3.71 -3.76 8.69
N GLU A 29 2.63 -3.16 9.21
CA GLU A 29 2.23 -3.24 10.62
C GLU A 29 2.07 -4.70 11.09
N ARG A 30 1.60 -5.58 10.21
CA ARG A 30 1.46 -7.02 10.49
C ARG A 30 2.77 -7.81 10.35
N GLY A 31 3.87 -7.16 9.97
CA GLY A 31 5.17 -7.80 9.74
C GLY A 31 5.22 -8.67 8.48
N ILE A 32 4.20 -8.62 7.62
CA ILE A 32 4.14 -9.39 6.36
C ILE A 32 5.07 -8.77 5.32
N LEU A 33 5.10 -7.43 5.26
CA LEU A 33 6.04 -6.69 4.43
C LEU A 33 7.11 -6.03 5.30
N SER A 34 8.36 -6.16 4.88
CA SER A 34 9.41 -5.26 5.37
C SER A 34 9.11 -3.82 4.94
N LEU A 35 9.69 -2.84 5.65
CA LEU A 35 9.55 -1.42 5.32
C LEU A 35 9.88 -1.11 3.84
N GLY A 36 10.91 -1.76 3.28
CA GLY A 36 11.31 -1.58 1.89
C GLY A 36 10.28 -2.15 0.90
N GLN A 37 9.76 -3.34 1.17
CA GLN A 37 8.71 -3.95 0.33
C GLN A 37 7.39 -3.17 0.42
N ALA A 38 7.04 -2.65 1.58
CA ALA A 38 5.87 -1.80 1.74
C ALA A 38 6.00 -0.49 0.95
N ALA A 39 7.18 0.15 0.98
CA ALA A 39 7.46 1.32 0.16
C ALA A 39 7.32 1.02 -1.35
N GLU A 40 7.81 -0.14 -1.81
CA GLU A 40 7.66 -0.59 -3.20
C GLU A 40 6.19 -0.80 -3.59
N VAL A 41 5.39 -1.45 -2.73
CA VAL A 41 3.93 -1.63 -2.95
C VAL A 41 3.22 -0.27 -3.02
N ALA A 42 3.60 0.67 -2.17
CA ALA A 42 3.06 2.03 -2.15
C ALA A 42 3.58 2.91 -3.30
N GLY A 43 4.56 2.45 -4.09
CA GLY A 43 5.14 3.25 -5.18
C GLY A 43 6.01 4.43 -4.70
N TYR A 44 6.58 4.34 -3.51
CA TYR A 44 7.44 5.37 -2.91
C TYR A 44 8.86 4.87 -2.69
N SER A 45 9.79 5.83 -2.57
CA SER A 45 11.09 5.50 -2.01
C SER A 45 10.95 5.06 -0.54
N LYS A 46 11.85 4.20 -0.06
CA LYS A 46 11.87 3.79 1.36
C LYS A 46 11.88 4.99 2.32
N ARG A 47 12.60 6.06 1.96
CA ARG A 47 12.65 7.29 2.75
C ARG A 47 11.30 8.00 2.79
N THR A 48 10.71 8.24 1.63
CA THR A 48 9.41 8.91 1.52
C THR A 48 8.32 8.13 2.24
N PHE A 49 8.33 6.79 2.13
CA PHE A 49 7.37 5.94 2.83
C PHE A 49 7.49 6.06 4.36
N MET A 50 8.72 6.15 4.91
CA MET A 50 8.92 6.41 6.34
C MET A 50 8.44 7.79 6.78
N GLU A 51 8.51 8.79 5.91
CA GLU A 51 8.03 10.15 6.21
C GLU A 51 6.50 10.27 6.12
N LEU A 52 5.83 9.33 5.44
CA LEU A 52 4.38 9.27 5.24
C LEU A 52 3.64 8.31 6.20
N LEU A 53 4.39 7.48 6.93
CA LEU A 53 3.87 6.59 7.98
C LEU A 53 3.51 7.38 9.24
#